data_AF-A0AAV9ZEW6-F1
#
_entry.id   AF-A0AAV9ZEW6-F1
#
_cell.length_a   1.000
_cell.length_b   1.000
_cell.length_c   1.000
_cell.angle_alpha   90.00
_cell.angle_beta   90.00
_cell.angle_gamma   90.00
#
_symmetry.space_group_name_H-M   'P 1'
#
loop_
_entity.id
_entity.type
_entity.pdbx_description
1 polymer ?
#
loop_
_entity_poly.entity_id
_entity_poly.type
_entity_poly.pdbx_seq_one_letter_code
_entity_poly.pdbx_strand_id
1 'polypeptide(L)'
;SGRSAGIQARAILLVEKSMFRRQKKRKPGGGSVSTAPAPDADSSDSDSSSESDGEARLPSNTLDDDKEWAKNVDPVLREYISTKRCRRNMTDCHFNNPPRVTPIGDCCDNCIAKLQPPPPSPPRTPEPSDSAPSSAQSTPSKQRNANGKRAMVSQKGPAGRRQDHLKRARSSLEQWRVNTYLREYSLTSLTHDVLLPDKYLSSLASHGLASMDELRSLLPSWAFIDEHGADVLRVLSRVNNAVREEREQQKQAKKHVRHQET
;
A
#
# COMPACT_ATOMS: atom_id res chain seq x y z
N SER A 1 -40.53 -4.71 -0.84
CA SER A 1 -40.08 -6.09 -1.07
C SER A 1 -38.76 -6.08 -1.84
N GLY A 2 -37.61 -6.13 -1.16
CA GLY A 2 -36.28 -5.83 -1.74
C GLY A 2 -35.40 -7.06 -2.04
N ARG A 3 -35.98 -8.22 -2.37
CA ARG A 3 -35.22 -9.43 -2.69
C ARG A 3 -35.79 -10.08 -3.95
N SER A 4 -35.40 -9.59 -5.12
CA SER A 4 -35.68 -10.30 -6.37
C SER A 4 -34.77 -11.52 -6.49
N ALA A 5 -35.31 -12.66 -6.88
CA ALA A 5 -34.59 -13.93 -6.99
C ALA A 5 -33.39 -13.90 -7.96
N GLY A 6 -33.33 -12.92 -8.87
CA GLY A 6 -32.23 -12.76 -9.83
C GLY A 6 -31.06 -11.90 -9.37
N ILE A 7 -31.13 -11.22 -8.21
CA ILE A 7 -30.00 -10.39 -7.75
C ILE A 7 -28.97 -11.28 -7.04
N GLN A 8 -27.82 -11.47 -7.70
CA GLN A 8 -26.65 -12.07 -7.09
C GLN A 8 -25.87 -10.99 -6.31
N ALA A 9 -26.13 -10.89 -5.01
CA ALA A 9 -25.36 -10.02 -4.13
C ALA A 9 -24.06 -10.72 -3.70
N ARG A 10 -22.91 -10.06 -3.87
CA ARG A 10 -21.61 -10.52 -3.39
C ARG A 10 -21.13 -9.61 -2.26
N ALA A 11 -20.91 -10.19 -1.08
CA ALA A 11 -20.22 -9.51 0.01
C ALA A 11 -18.71 -9.77 -0.09
N ILE A 12 -17.90 -8.71 0.01
CA ILE A 12 -16.44 -8.80 0.02
C ILE A 12 -15.95 -8.24 1.36
N LEU A 13 -15.31 -9.09 2.18
CA LEU A 13 -14.70 -8.66 3.42
C LEU A 13 -13.25 -8.23 3.16
N LEU A 14 -12.94 -6.95 3.36
CA LEU A 14 -11.59 -6.43 3.24
C LEU A 14 -10.88 -6.57 4.58
N VAL A 15 -9.72 -7.23 4.58
CA VAL A 15 -8.93 -7.52 5.77
C VAL A 15 -7.51 -7.00 5.56
N GLU A 16 -7.01 -6.21 6.51
CA GLU A 16 -5.63 -5.75 6.45
C GLU A 16 -4.63 -6.92 6.62
N LYS A 17 -3.55 -6.91 5.84
CA LYS A 17 -2.47 -7.91 5.96
C LYS A 17 -1.84 -7.97 7.35
N SER A 18 -1.88 -6.86 8.10
CA SER A 18 -1.39 -6.76 9.47
C SER A 18 -2.12 -7.70 10.44
N MET A 19 -3.38 -8.07 10.16
CA MET A 19 -4.16 -9.01 10.99
C MET A 19 -3.57 -10.43 11.02
N PHE A 20 -2.77 -10.79 10.02
CA PHE A 20 -2.12 -12.10 9.94
C PHE A 20 -0.67 -12.08 10.44
N ARG A 21 -0.20 -10.96 11.03
CA ARG A 21 1.14 -10.89 11.61
C ARG A 21 1.09 -11.34 13.06
N ARG A 22 1.92 -12.34 13.38
CA ARG A 22 2.23 -12.74 14.76
C ARG A 22 3.39 -11.87 15.27
N GLN A 23 3.24 -11.29 16.44
CA GLN A 23 4.26 -10.50 17.12
C GLN A 23 4.70 -11.22 18.41
N LYS A 24 5.97 -11.09 18.75
CA LYS A 24 6.49 -11.63 20.02
C LYS A 24 5.91 -10.80 21.15
N LYS A 25 5.25 -11.44 22.12
CA LYS A 25 4.69 -10.77 23.29
C LYS A 25 5.80 -9.99 23.99
N ARG A 26 5.62 -8.68 24.18
CA ARG A 26 6.58 -7.87 24.93
C ARG A 26 6.52 -8.35 26.38
N LYS A 27 7.63 -8.87 26.92
CA LYS A 27 7.70 -9.28 28.32
C LYS A 27 7.38 -8.05 29.18
N PRO A 28 6.34 -8.08 30.04
CA PRO A 28 5.87 -6.91 30.80
C PRO A 28 6.83 -6.40 31.90
N GLY A 29 8.14 -6.66 31.82
CA GLY A 29 9.11 -6.31 32.88
C GLY A 29 10.48 -5.87 32.42
N GLY A 30 10.67 -5.55 31.13
CA GLY A 30 11.94 -5.04 30.60
C GLY A 30 11.96 -3.52 30.46
N GLY A 31 11.49 -2.79 31.48
CA GLY A 31 11.59 -1.34 31.51
C GLY A 31 13.05 -0.93 31.74
N SER A 32 13.73 -0.45 30.69
CA SER A 32 14.88 0.43 30.89
C SER A 32 14.35 1.67 31.61
N VAL A 33 14.69 1.80 32.88
CA VAL A 33 14.43 2.98 33.70
C VAL A 33 15.03 4.21 33.00
N SER A 34 14.19 4.98 32.32
CA SER A 34 14.49 6.35 31.97
C SER A 34 13.96 7.22 33.12
N THR A 35 14.89 7.62 33.99
CA THR A 35 14.68 8.51 35.12
C THR A 35 14.12 9.86 34.64
N ALA A 36 12.86 10.14 34.97
CA ALA A 36 12.30 11.49 34.94
C ALA A 36 11.75 11.79 36.33
N PRO A 37 11.97 12.99 36.90
CA PRO A 37 11.55 13.32 38.25
C PRO A 37 10.06 13.64 38.33
N ALA A 38 9.49 13.31 39.50
CA ALA A 38 8.09 13.45 39.88
C ALA A 38 7.54 14.88 39.75
N PRO A 39 6.20 14.99 39.64
CA PRO A 39 5.51 15.68 40.73
C PRO A 39 4.30 14.91 41.28
N ASP A 40 4.10 15.14 42.57
CA ASP A 40 3.07 14.60 43.45
C ASP A 40 1.64 14.99 43.04
N ALA A 41 0.69 14.05 43.16
CA ALA A 41 -0.70 14.30 43.54
C ALA A 41 -1.50 12.97 43.58
N ASP A 42 -1.51 12.37 44.76
CA ASP A 42 -2.71 12.03 45.54
C ASP A 42 -4.04 11.84 44.77
N SER A 43 -4.56 10.60 44.70
CA SER A 43 -6.00 10.32 44.84
C SER A 43 -6.35 8.82 44.79
N SER A 44 -6.99 8.37 45.87
CA SER A 44 -8.21 7.55 45.91
C SER A 44 -8.13 6.04 45.59
N ASP A 45 -8.15 5.29 46.69
CA ASP A 45 -8.77 3.99 46.95
C ASP A 45 -9.77 3.43 45.91
N SER A 46 -9.55 2.16 45.53
CA SER A 46 -10.62 1.25 45.12
C SER A 46 -10.21 -0.20 45.35
N ASP A 47 -10.85 -0.79 46.36
CA ASP A 47 -10.88 -2.20 46.69
C ASP A 47 -11.41 -3.06 45.53
N SER A 48 -10.69 -4.13 45.18
CA SER A 48 -11.30 -5.27 44.50
C SER A 48 -10.53 -6.56 44.79
N SER A 49 -11.07 -7.32 45.74
CA SER A 49 -10.61 -8.66 46.14
C SER A 49 -10.79 -9.66 45.00
N SER A 50 -9.73 -10.40 44.65
CA SER A 50 -9.83 -11.57 43.79
C SER A 50 -9.05 -12.72 44.38
N GLU A 51 -9.79 -13.63 45.01
CA GLU A 51 -9.36 -14.96 45.43
C GLU A 51 -9.12 -15.78 44.15
N SER A 52 -7.88 -16.23 43.90
CA SER A 52 -7.55 -17.10 42.76
C SER A 52 -6.93 -18.39 43.28
N ASP A 53 -7.75 -19.42 43.35
CA ASP A 53 -7.33 -20.79 43.64
C ASP A 53 -6.51 -21.37 42.48
N GLY A 54 -5.39 -21.99 42.86
CA GLY A 54 -4.38 -22.52 41.98
C GLY A 54 -4.80 -23.81 41.30
N GLU A 55 -4.92 -23.77 39.97
CA GLU A 55 -4.91 -24.94 39.11
C GLU A 55 -3.48 -25.27 38.69
N ALA A 56 -3.07 -26.52 38.93
CA ALA A 56 -1.75 -27.04 38.66
C ALA A 56 -1.45 -27.03 37.14
N ARG A 57 -0.45 -26.23 36.76
CA ARG A 57 0.04 -26.10 35.39
C ARG A 57 0.76 -27.38 34.95
N LEU A 58 0.13 -28.16 34.07
CA LEU A 58 0.81 -29.18 33.29
C LEU A 58 1.80 -28.52 32.30
N PRO A 59 3.01 -29.07 32.09
CA PRO A 59 4.00 -28.51 31.19
C PRO A 59 3.56 -28.66 29.72
N SER A 60 2.92 -27.62 29.19
CA SER A 60 2.56 -27.51 27.78
C SER A 60 3.81 -27.16 26.95
N ASN A 61 4.14 -28.03 26.00
CA ASN A 61 5.31 -27.92 25.12
C ASN A 61 4.99 -26.94 23.96
N THR A 62 4.96 -25.63 24.24
CA THR A 62 4.52 -24.62 23.27
C THR A 62 5.59 -23.56 22.98
N LEU A 63 6.55 -23.93 22.12
CA LEU A 63 7.49 -22.97 21.53
C LEU A 63 6.81 -21.89 20.65
N ASP A 64 5.51 -22.02 20.38
CA ASP A 64 4.70 -21.04 19.65
C ASP A 64 3.74 -20.21 20.53
N ASP A 65 3.69 -20.41 21.85
CA ASP A 65 2.78 -19.65 22.73
C ASP A 65 3.24 -18.21 23.00
N ASP A 66 4.50 -17.87 22.71
CA ASP A 66 5.05 -16.52 22.93
C ASP A 66 4.63 -15.50 21.86
N LYS A 67 3.81 -15.90 20.89
CA LYS A 67 3.43 -15.08 19.76
C LYS A 67 1.94 -14.74 19.80
N GLU A 68 1.64 -13.49 20.14
CA GLU A 68 0.31 -12.91 20.03
C GLU A 68 0.06 -12.33 18.62
N TRP A 69 -1.19 -12.21 18.23
CA TRP A 69 -1.51 -11.55 16.96
C TRP A 69 -1.34 -10.03 17.11
N ALA A 70 -0.78 -9.37 16.10
CA ALA A 70 -0.53 -7.93 16.13
C ALA A 70 -1.79 -7.08 16.32
N LYS A 71 -2.98 -7.63 16.01
CA LYS A 71 -4.27 -7.01 16.23
C LYS A 71 -5.17 -7.90 17.07
N ASN A 72 -5.82 -7.30 18.06
CA ASN A 72 -6.89 -7.92 18.85
C ASN A 72 -8.14 -8.04 17.99
N VAL A 73 -8.33 -9.21 17.39
CA VAL A 73 -9.47 -9.55 16.55
C VAL A 73 -10.15 -10.75 17.18
N ASP A 74 -11.47 -10.77 17.12
CA ASP A 74 -12.29 -11.88 17.60
C ASP A 74 -11.73 -13.23 17.08
N PRO A 75 -11.47 -14.22 17.96
CA PRO A 75 -10.94 -15.52 17.57
C PRO A 75 -11.77 -16.22 16.49
N VAL A 76 -13.10 -16.13 16.56
CA VAL A 76 -14.01 -16.74 15.60
C VAL A 76 -13.90 -16.06 14.24
N LEU A 77 -13.83 -14.72 14.22
CA LEU A 77 -13.64 -14.00 12.96
C LEU A 77 -12.29 -14.35 12.33
N ARG A 78 -11.25 -14.51 13.14
CA ARG A 78 -9.92 -14.94 12.66
C ARG A 78 -9.96 -16.35 12.07
N GLU A 79 -10.66 -17.28 12.73
CA GLU A 79 -10.91 -18.62 12.20
C GLU A 79 -11.69 -18.56 10.88
N TYR A 80 -12.73 -17.73 10.80
CA TYR A 80 -13.53 -17.56 9.58
C TYR A 80 -12.67 -17.09 8.41
N ILE A 81 -11.81 -16.10 8.63
CA ILE A 81 -10.96 -15.54 7.57
C ILE A 81 -9.90 -16.55 7.13
N SER A 82 -9.31 -17.30 8.06
CA SER A 82 -8.20 -18.23 7.80
C SER A 82 -8.63 -19.64 7.38
N THR A 83 -9.93 -19.97 7.47
CA THR A 83 -10.43 -21.31 7.16
C THR A 83 -10.21 -21.68 5.70
N LYS A 84 -9.80 -22.93 5.46
CA LYS A 84 -9.78 -23.57 4.13
C LYS A 84 -11.03 -24.41 3.86
N ARG A 85 -11.97 -24.45 4.82
CA ARG A 85 -13.24 -25.17 4.71
C ARG A 85 -14.29 -24.29 4.04
N CYS A 86 -15.43 -24.88 3.68
CA CYS A 86 -16.57 -24.12 3.16
C CYS A 86 -16.97 -23.02 4.18
N ARG A 87 -16.97 -21.75 3.76
CA ARG A 87 -17.32 -20.63 4.63
C ARG A 87 -18.74 -20.75 5.17
N ARG A 88 -19.67 -21.24 4.34
CA ARG A 88 -21.06 -21.48 4.73
C ARG A 88 -21.18 -22.48 5.87
N ASN A 89 -20.44 -23.60 5.81
CA ASN A 89 -20.45 -24.60 6.87
C ASN A 89 -19.90 -24.03 8.18
N MET A 90 -18.83 -23.23 8.11
CA MET A 90 -18.28 -22.58 9.29
C MET A 90 -19.30 -21.62 9.92
N THR A 91 -19.96 -20.80 9.10
CA THR A 91 -21.05 -19.92 9.54
C THR A 91 -22.23 -20.71 10.11
N ASP A 92 -22.64 -21.80 9.47
CA ASP A 92 -23.75 -22.63 9.94
C ASP A 92 -23.41 -23.28 11.30
N CYS A 93 -22.17 -23.76 11.49
CA CYS A 93 -21.71 -24.25 12.79
C CYS A 93 -21.66 -23.14 13.85
N HIS A 94 -21.15 -21.95 13.51
CA HIS A 94 -21.03 -20.84 14.46
C HIS A 94 -22.39 -20.33 14.95
N PHE A 95 -23.38 -20.25 14.06
CA PHE A 95 -24.73 -19.77 14.40
C PHE A 95 -25.71 -20.89 14.76
N ASN A 96 -25.25 -22.14 14.88
CA ASN A 96 -26.09 -23.33 15.10
C ASN A 96 -27.27 -23.42 14.12
N ASN A 97 -27.03 -23.05 12.84
CA ASN A 97 -28.06 -23.16 11.82
C ASN A 97 -28.38 -24.65 11.58
N PRO A 98 -29.66 -25.00 11.32
CA PRO A 98 -30.03 -26.37 11.00
C PRO A 98 -29.28 -26.86 9.75
N PRO A 99 -28.96 -28.17 9.65
CA PRO A 99 -28.26 -28.73 8.50
C PRO A 99 -28.97 -28.36 7.20
N ARG A 100 -28.29 -27.62 6.33
CA ARG A 100 -28.76 -27.32 4.98
C ARG A 100 -28.32 -28.46 4.06
N VAL A 101 -29.14 -28.76 3.05
CA VAL A 101 -28.69 -29.59 1.93
C VAL A 101 -27.45 -28.95 1.34
N THR A 102 -26.39 -29.73 1.16
CA THR A 102 -25.12 -29.25 0.61
C THR A 102 -25.39 -28.52 -0.70
N PRO A 103 -24.98 -27.24 -0.84
CA PRO A 103 -25.27 -26.49 -2.04
C PRO A 103 -24.62 -27.18 -3.25
N ILE A 104 -25.44 -27.53 -4.23
CA ILE A 104 -25.00 -28.05 -5.53
C ILE A 104 -24.48 -26.84 -6.32
N GLY A 105 -23.19 -26.49 -6.16
CA GLY A 105 -22.54 -25.42 -6.94
C GLY A 105 -21.54 -24.54 -6.16
N ASP A 106 -21.29 -23.35 -6.71
CA ASP A 106 -20.28 -22.37 -6.27
C ASP A 106 -20.66 -21.67 -4.95
N CYS A 107 -20.49 -22.41 -3.86
CA CYS A 107 -20.99 -22.04 -2.54
C CYS A 107 -20.27 -20.83 -1.90
N CYS A 108 -18.96 -20.69 -2.15
CA CYS A 108 -18.08 -19.64 -1.62
C CYS A 108 -16.73 -19.68 -2.36
N ASP A 109 -15.86 -18.70 -2.12
CA ASP A 109 -14.48 -18.64 -2.61
C ASP A 109 -13.68 -19.93 -2.37
N ASN A 110 -13.76 -20.51 -1.17
CA ASN A 110 -13.06 -21.76 -0.84
C ASN A 110 -13.61 -22.98 -1.58
N CYS A 111 -14.92 -23.01 -1.88
CA CYS A 111 -15.53 -24.05 -2.71
C CYS A 111 -15.03 -23.93 -4.16
N ILE A 112 -15.09 -22.72 -4.72
CA ILE A 112 -14.66 -22.43 -6.09
C ILE A 112 -13.17 -22.75 -6.27
N ALA A 113 -12.33 -22.35 -5.33
CA ALA A 113 -10.88 -22.60 -5.39
C ALA A 113 -10.53 -24.10 -5.37
N LYS A 114 -11.38 -24.96 -4.81
CA LYS A 114 -11.20 -26.42 -4.85
C LYS A 114 -11.66 -27.05 -6.17
N LEU A 115 -12.62 -26.42 -6.84
CA LEU A 115 -13.09 -26.85 -8.15
C LEU A 115 -12.15 -26.38 -9.27
N GLN A 116 -11.43 -25.28 -9.07
CA GLN A 116 -10.43 -24.84 -10.02
C GLN A 116 -9.25 -25.81 -10.04
N PRO A 117 -8.81 -26.25 -11.24
CA PRO A 117 -7.55 -26.98 -11.34
C PRO A 117 -6.43 -26.13 -10.76
N PRO A 118 -5.38 -26.75 -10.16
CA PRO A 118 -4.25 -25.99 -9.67
C PRO A 118 -3.73 -25.06 -10.77
N PRO A 119 -3.40 -23.80 -10.46
CA PRO A 119 -2.91 -22.88 -11.46
C PRO A 119 -1.71 -23.51 -12.17
N PRO A 120 -1.58 -23.35 -13.50
CA PRO A 120 -0.44 -23.88 -14.23
C PRO A 120 0.82 -23.40 -13.51
N SER A 121 1.74 -24.34 -13.29
CA SER A 121 3.02 -24.02 -12.65
C SER A 121 3.60 -22.80 -13.36
N PRO A 122 4.08 -21.78 -12.62
CA PRO A 122 4.70 -20.64 -13.28
C PRO A 122 5.76 -21.17 -14.25
N PRO A 123 5.83 -20.62 -15.49
CA PRO A 123 6.79 -21.07 -16.47
C PRO A 123 8.16 -21.07 -15.80
N ARG A 124 8.77 -22.25 -15.69
CA ARG A 124 10.14 -22.37 -15.18
C ARG A 124 10.96 -21.46 -16.08
N THR A 125 11.51 -20.40 -15.49
CA THR A 125 12.46 -19.53 -16.19
C THR A 125 13.50 -20.46 -16.80
N PRO A 126 13.68 -20.47 -18.13
CA PRO A 126 14.70 -21.31 -18.74
C PRO A 126 16.03 -20.97 -18.06
N GLU A 127 16.71 -21.99 -17.55
CA GLU A 127 18.08 -21.84 -17.06
C GLU A 127 18.90 -21.15 -18.16
N PRO A 128 19.64 -20.08 -17.82
CA PRO A 128 20.42 -19.35 -18.81
C PRO A 128 21.45 -20.32 -19.42
N SER A 129 21.25 -20.67 -20.69
CA SER A 129 22.27 -21.36 -21.48
C SER A 129 23.46 -20.42 -21.68
N ASP A 130 24.59 -20.79 -21.09
CA ASP A 130 25.90 -20.18 -21.23
C ASP A 130 26.43 -20.29 -22.66
N SER A 131 25.91 -19.51 -23.61
CA SER A 131 26.47 -19.41 -24.97
C SER A 131 25.99 -18.16 -25.72
N ALA A 132 26.43 -16.97 -25.30
CA ALA A 132 26.46 -15.82 -26.20
C ALA A 132 27.60 -14.85 -25.84
N PRO A 133 28.40 -14.38 -26.83
CA PRO A 133 29.49 -13.46 -26.60
C PRO A 133 28.96 -12.09 -26.18
N SER A 134 29.18 -11.79 -24.90
CA SER A 134 29.39 -10.49 -24.27
C SER A 134 29.15 -9.27 -25.17
N SER A 135 27.90 -8.79 -25.20
CA SER A 135 27.62 -7.41 -25.56
C SER A 135 28.25 -6.52 -24.49
N ALA A 136 29.25 -5.75 -24.89
CA ALA A 136 30.06 -4.90 -24.03
C ALA A 136 29.16 -3.97 -23.20
N GLN A 137 28.89 -4.37 -21.96
CA GLN A 137 28.31 -3.48 -20.97
C GLN A 137 29.26 -2.29 -20.85
N SER A 138 28.74 -1.10 -21.15
CA SER A 138 29.46 0.17 -21.07
C SER A 138 29.89 0.40 -19.63
N THR A 139 31.06 -0.14 -19.27
CA THR A 139 31.67 0.09 -17.97
C THR A 139 31.95 1.59 -17.85
N PRO A 140 31.54 2.23 -16.74
CA PRO A 140 31.76 3.66 -16.56
C PRO A 140 33.25 3.97 -16.73
N SER A 141 33.53 4.96 -17.59
CA SER A 141 34.88 5.34 -18.03
C SER A 141 35.92 5.25 -16.91
N LYS A 142 37.00 4.51 -17.16
CA LYS A 142 38.14 4.36 -16.23
C LYS A 142 38.98 5.64 -16.10
N GLN A 143 38.72 6.68 -16.89
CA GLN A 143 39.51 7.90 -16.86
C GLN A 143 39.17 8.74 -15.61
N ARG A 144 40.18 8.89 -14.73
CA ARG A 144 40.16 9.85 -13.62
C ARG A 144 40.39 11.26 -14.20
N ASN A 145 39.70 12.26 -13.66
CA ASN A 145 39.99 13.66 -14.00
C ASN A 145 41.34 14.11 -13.39
N ALA A 146 41.79 15.33 -13.70
CA ALA A 146 43.05 15.89 -13.19
C ALA A 146 43.16 15.90 -11.64
N ASN A 147 42.04 15.84 -10.92
CA ASN A 147 42.00 15.74 -9.45
C ASN A 147 41.94 14.29 -8.93
N GLY A 148 42.17 13.28 -9.77
CA GLY A 148 42.15 11.87 -9.38
C GLY A 148 40.77 11.32 -9.03
N LYS A 149 39.70 12.11 -9.19
CA LYS A 149 38.32 11.72 -8.88
C LYS A 149 37.62 11.24 -10.14
N ARG A 150 36.75 10.23 -10.00
CA ARG A 150 35.86 9.81 -11.10
C ARG A 150 34.71 10.79 -11.14
N ALA A 151 34.48 11.44 -12.29
CA ALA A 151 33.28 12.23 -12.48
C ALA A 151 32.10 11.27 -12.37
N MET A 152 31.27 11.42 -11.33
CA MET A 152 30.02 10.69 -11.25
C MET A 152 29.23 11.13 -12.48
N VAL A 153 28.93 10.21 -13.39
CA VAL A 153 28.15 10.50 -14.59
C VAL A 153 26.86 11.12 -14.09
N SER A 154 26.75 12.45 -14.23
CA SER A 154 25.49 13.13 -14.01
C SER A 154 24.61 12.57 -15.11
N GLN A 155 23.74 11.62 -14.74
CA GLN A 155 22.76 11.09 -15.67
C GLN A 155 21.96 12.29 -16.16
N LYS A 156 22.33 12.77 -17.36
CA LYS A 156 21.72 13.89 -18.06
C LYS A 156 20.34 13.50 -18.62
N GLY A 157 19.75 12.44 -18.07
CA GLY A 157 18.34 12.16 -18.27
C GLY A 157 17.52 13.23 -17.54
N PRO A 158 16.27 13.48 -17.98
CA PRO A 158 15.36 14.34 -17.24
C PRO A 158 15.34 13.85 -15.80
N ALA A 159 15.82 14.67 -14.87
CA ALA A 159 15.98 14.28 -13.48
C ALA A 159 14.62 13.82 -12.97
N GLY A 160 14.45 12.49 -12.85
CA GLY A 160 13.21 11.89 -12.39
C GLY A 160 12.75 12.59 -11.11
N ARG A 161 11.44 12.82 -10.99
CA ARG A 161 10.89 13.49 -9.81
C ARG A 161 11.34 12.71 -8.57
N ARG A 162 12.01 13.39 -7.62
CA ARG A 162 12.36 12.81 -6.31
C ARG A 162 11.08 12.30 -5.63
N GLN A 163 11.19 11.29 -4.76
CA GLN A 163 10.03 10.63 -4.13
C GLN A 163 8.99 11.61 -3.56
N ASP A 164 9.41 12.68 -2.88
CA ASP A 164 8.49 13.69 -2.35
C ASP A 164 7.74 14.47 -3.44
N HIS A 165 8.43 14.84 -4.52
CA HIS A 165 7.82 15.53 -5.65
C HIS A 165 6.83 14.61 -6.38
N LEU A 166 7.19 13.33 -6.55
CA LEU A 166 6.30 12.32 -7.13
C LEU A 166 5.04 12.15 -6.27
N LYS A 167 5.19 12.06 -4.93
CA LYS A 167 4.06 11.95 -4.00
C LYS A 167 3.14 13.18 -4.11
N ARG A 168 3.70 14.39 -4.11
CA ARG A 168 2.91 15.63 -4.27
C ARG A 168 2.16 15.66 -5.61
N ALA A 169 2.83 15.31 -6.70
CA ALA A 169 2.21 15.26 -8.03
C ALA A 169 1.06 14.24 -8.09
N ARG A 170 1.28 13.05 -7.54
CA ARG A 170 0.28 11.99 -7.43
C ARG A 170 -0.95 12.45 -6.66
N SER A 171 -0.77 12.99 -5.45
CA SER A 171 -1.88 13.48 -4.63
C SER A 171 -2.66 14.62 -5.29
N SER A 172 -1.98 15.54 -5.98
CA SER A 172 -2.67 16.62 -6.72
C SER A 172 -3.48 16.09 -7.91
N LEU A 173 -3.00 15.06 -8.62
CA LEU A 173 -3.76 14.42 -9.69
C LEU A 173 -4.96 13.62 -9.16
N GLU A 174 -4.79 12.90 -8.05
CA GLU A 174 -5.87 12.18 -7.37
C GLU A 174 -6.98 13.15 -6.93
N GLN A 175 -6.59 14.29 -6.34
CA GLN A 175 -7.54 15.34 -5.94
C GLN A 175 -8.25 15.96 -7.14
N TRP A 176 -7.51 16.25 -8.23
CA TRP A 176 -8.10 16.74 -9.47
C TRP A 176 -9.12 15.73 -10.02
N ARG A 177 -8.78 14.44 -10.07
CA ARG A 177 -9.65 13.35 -10.54
C ARG A 177 -10.97 13.31 -9.78
N VAL A 178 -10.93 13.38 -8.45
CA VAL A 178 -12.13 13.39 -7.61
C VAL A 178 -12.97 14.66 -7.83
N ASN A 179 -12.33 15.83 -7.88
CA ASN A 179 -13.03 17.10 -8.05
C ASN A 179 -13.71 17.21 -9.42
N THR A 180 -13.03 16.82 -10.51
CA THR A 180 -13.59 16.82 -11.86
C THR A 180 -14.75 15.83 -11.97
N TYR A 181 -14.60 14.63 -11.38
CA TYR A 181 -15.69 13.66 -11.32
C TYR A 181 -16.93 14.23 -10.63
N LEU A 182 -16.77 14.82 -9.43
CA LEU A 182 -17.90 15.38 -8.68
C LEU A 182 -18.57 16.55 -9.41
N ARG A 183 -17.79 17.37 -10.11
CA ARG A 183 -18.29 18.55 -10.83
C ARG A 183 -19.03 18.19 -12.11
N GLU A 184 -18.51 17.26 -12.91
CA GLU A 184 -18.96 17.07 -14.29
C GLU A 184 -19.60 15.70 -14.56
N TYR A 185 -19.23 14.70 -13.76
CA TYR A 185 -19.62 13.30 -14.00
C TYR A 185 -20.44 12.69 -12.86
N SER A 186 -20.88 13.49 -11.88
CA SER A 186 -21.59 13.01 -10.68
C SER A 186 -22.94 12.35 -10.97
N LEU A 187 -23.56 12.68 -12.11
CA LEU A 187 -24.82 12.08 -12.56
C LEU A 187 -24.60 10.85 -13.48
N THR A 188 -23.36 10.53 -13.84
CA THR A 188 -23.04 9.41 -14.71
C THR A 188 -22.80 8.13 -13.90
N SER A 189 -22.91 6.97 -14.56
CA SER A 189 -22.56 5.67 -13.95
C SER A 189 -21.06 5.39 -13.93
N LEU A 190 -20.24 6.31 -14.47
CA LEU A 190 -18.79 6.16 -14.48
C LEU A 190 -18.24 6.31 -13.06
N THR A 191 -17.13 5.66 -12.77
CA THR A 191 -16.37 5.93 -11.54
C THR A 191 -15.25 6.91 -11.84
N HIS A 192 -14.79 7.63 -10.81
CA HIS A 192 -13.65 8.53 -10.93
C HIS A 192 -12.38 7.82 -11.45
N ASP A 193 -12.25 6.51 -11.23
CA ASP A 193 -11.16 5.69 -11.76
C ASP A 193 -11.16 5.55 -13.28
N VAL A 194 -12.33 5.66 -13.94
CA VAL A 194 -12.45 5.65 -15.40
C VAL A 194 -11.92 6.95 -16.00
N LEU A 195 -12.13 8.08 -15.31
CA LEU A 195 -11.69 9.40 -15.77
C LEU A 195 -10.17 9.49 -15.89
N LEU A 196 -9.45 9.00 -14.87
CA LEU A 196 -7.99 8.92 -14.90
C LEU A 196 -7.51 7.66 -14.15
N PRO A 197 -7.36 6.52 -14.86
CA PRO A 197 -6.89 5.27 -14.28
C PRO A 197 -5.52 5.40 -13.59
N ASP A 198 -5.33 4.64 -12.52
CA ASP A 198 -4.11 4.66 -11.70
C ASP A 198 -2.81 4.41 -12.48
N LYS A 199 -2.88 3.60 -13.55
CA LYS A 199 -1.76 3.36 -14.47
C LYS A 199 -1.28 4.66 -15.15
N TYR A 200 -2.22 5.49 -15.58
CA TYR A 200 -1.92 6.76 -16.24
C TYR A 200 -1.52 7.79 -15.20
N LEU A 201 -2.21 7.84 -14.07
CA LEU A 201 -1.88 8.72 -12.95
C LEU A 201 -0.42 8.53 -12.48
N SER A 202 0.00 7.27 -12.28
CA SER A 202 1.37 6.94 -11.89
C SER A 202 2.39 7.31 -12.96
N SER A 203 2.05 7.12 -14.25
CA SER A 203 2.89 7.54 -15.38
C SER A 203 3.04 9.07 -15.41
N LEU A 204 1.95 9.82 -15.35
CA LEU A 204 1.93 11.28 -15.34
C LEU A 204 2.70 11.88 -14.16
N ALA A 205 2.53 11.32 -12.96
CA ALA A 205 3.25 11.77 -11.77
C ALA A 205 4.76 11.53 -11.88
N SER A 206 5.20 10.56 -12.68
CA SER A 206 6.62 10.24 -12.86
C SER A 206 7.30 11.15 -13.90
N HIS A 207 6.56 11.59 -14.91
CA HIS A 207 7.08 12.38 -16.03
C HIS A 207 6.93 13.89 -15.80
N GLY A 208 7.90 14.67 -16.28
CA GLY A 208 7.87 16.14 -16.24
C GLY A 208 7.27 16.74 -17.51
N LEU A 209 6.03 16.38 -17.83
CA LEU A 209 5.38 16.78 -19.09
C LEU A 209 5.13 18.29 -19.16
N ALA A 210 5.35 18.88 -20.33
CA ALA A 210 5.15 20.30 -20.58
C ALA A 210 4.14 20.59 -21.72
N SER A 211 3.84 19.61 -22.58
CA SER A 211 2.99 19.83 -23.76
C SER A 211 1.89 18.77 -23.93
N MET A 212 0.86 19.14 -24.70
CA MET A 212 -0.21 18.21 -25.08
C MET A 212 0.30 17.08 -25.99
N ASP A 213 1.30 17.33 -26.82
CA ASP A 213 1.86 16.31 -27.72
C ASP A 213 2.65 15.25 -26.95
N GLU A 214 3.42 15.67 -25.92
CA GLU A 214 4.06 14.74 -24.99
C GLU A 214 3.04 13.90 -24.24
N LEU A 215 1.93 14.52 -23.82
CA LEU A 215 0.84 13.83 -23.13
C LEU A 215 0.18 12.77 -24.04
N ARG A 216 -0.08 13.10 -25.31
CA ARG A 216 -0.66 12.17 -26.30
C ARG A 216 0.29 11.04 -26.63
N SER A 217 1.58 11.33 -26.76
CA SER A 217 2.62 10.32 -26.97
C SER A 217 2.71 9.36 -25.78
N LEU A 218 2.63 9.88 -24.55
CA LEU A 218 2.71 9.07 -23.34
C LEU A 218 1.44 8.22 -23.12
N LEU A 219 0.27 8.75 -23.44
CA LEU A 219 -1.03 8.15 -23.13
C LEU A 219 -1.96 8.05 -24.35
N PRO A 220 -1.58 7.29 -25.40
CA PRO A 220 -2.32 7.27 -26.66
C PRO A 220 -3.74 6.70 -26.54
N SER A 221 -4.01 5.87 -25.52
CA SER A 221 -5.30 5.21 -25.30
C SER A 221 -6.16 5.86 -24.21
N TRP A 222 -5.84 7.08 -23.78
CA TRP A 222 -6.65 7.78 -22.78
C TRP A 222 -7.72 8.64 -23.47
N ALA A 223 -8.97 8.17 -23.44
CA ALA A 223 -10.09 8.78 -24.17
C ALA A 223 -10.40 10.23 -23.78
N PHE A 224 -10.05 10.65 -22.57
CA PHE A 224 -10.33 11.99 -22.04
C PHE A 224 -9.20 13.00 -22.29
N ILE A 225 -8.23 12.66 -23.13
CA ILE A 225 -7.03 13.49 -23.32
C ILE A 225 -7.36 14.87 -23.91
N ASP A 226 -8.29 14.94 -24.86
CA ASP A 226 -8.63 16.20 -25.52
C ASP A 226 -9.47 17.12 -24.63
N GLU A 227 -10.36 16.54 -23.81
CA GLU A 227 -11.21 17.26 -22.87
C GLU A 227 -10.44 17.74 -21.64
N HIS A 228 -9.66 16.84 -21.03
CA HIS A 228 -9.09 17.03 -19.70
C HIS A 228 -7.56 17.16 -19.67
N GLY A 229 -6.88 16.90 -20.79
CA GLY A 229 -5.41 16.89 -20.84
C GLY A 229 -4.80 18.24 -20.48
N ALA A 230 -5.40 19.34 -20.92
CA ALA A 230 -4.92 20.69 -20.61
C ALA A 230 -5.03 21.01 -19.10
N ASP A 231 -6.10 20.57 -18.45
CA ASP A 231 -6.31 20.76 -17.02
C ASP A 231 -5.32 19.92 -16.20
N VAL A 232 -5.07 18.67 -16.61
CA VAL A 232 -4.04 17.82 -16.02
C VAL A 232 -2.64 18.44 -16.12
N LEU A 233 -2.27 18.97 -17.29
CA LEU A 233 -1.00 19.68 -17.48
C LEU A 233 -0.91 20.93 -16.62
N ARG A 234 -2.02 21.66 -16.42
CA ARG A 234 -2.08 22.82 -15.52
C ARG A 234 -1.82 22.43 -14.07
N VAL A 235 -2.41 21.33 -13.60
CA VAL A 235 -2.17 20.79 -12.25
C VAL A 235 -0.70 20.41 -12.07
N LEU A 236 -0.12 19.67 -13.02
CA LEU A 236 1.30 19.28 -12.96
C LEU A 236 2.25 20.47 -13.01
N SER A 237 1.94 21.48 -13.82
CA SER A 237 2.72 22.72 -13.91
C SER A 237 2.74 23.48 -12.59
N ARG A 238 1.60 23.58 -11.90
CA ARG A 238 1.53 24.19 -10.55
C ARG A 238 2.42 23.47 -9.54
N VAL A 239 2.35 22.14 -9.51
CA VAL A 239 3.21 21.32 -8.62
C VAL A 239 4.69 21.51 -8.95
N ASN A 240 5.04 21.49 -10.24
CA ASN A 240 6.42 21.67 -10.70
C ASN A 240 6.97 23.05 -10.31
N ASN A 241 6.18 24.11 -10.51
CA ASN A 241 6.55 25.48 -10.18
C ASN A 241 6.74 25.65 -8.66
N ALA A 242 5.80 25.15 -7.85
CA ALA A 242 5.91 25.21 -6.39
C ALA A 242 7.18 24.51 -5.86
N VAL A 243 7.51 23.33 -6.39
CA VAL A 243 8.74 22.61 -6.01
C VAL A 243 10.00 23.33 -6.49
N ARG A 244 9.94 24.00 -7.64
CA ARG A 244 11.05 24.82 -8.15
C ARG A 244 11.30 26.03 -7.24
N GLU A 245 10.25 26.76 -6.89
CA GLU A 245 10.29 27.92 -6.00
C GLU A 245 10.82 27.55 -4.60
N GLU A 246 10.32 26.46 -4.00
CA GLU A 246 10.81 25.96 -2.71
C GLU A 246 12.33 25.67 -2.75
N ARG A 247 12.81 25.05 -3.83
CA ARG A 247 14.25 24.78 -4.00
C ARG A 247 15.06 26.06 -4.18
N GLU A 248 14.54 27.05 -4.88
CA GLU A 248 15.20 28.35 -5.06
C GLU A 248 15.29 29.10 -3.73
N GLN A 249 14.22 29.14 -2.95
CA GLN A 249 14.20 29.70 -1.60
C GLN A 249 15.20 29.00 -0.68
N GLN A 250 15.24 27.66 -0.67
CA GLN A 250 16.22 26.89 0.10
C GLN A 250 17.67 27.21 -0.31
N LYS A 251 17.93 27.41 -1.61
CA LYS A 251 19.26 27.81 -2.08
C LYS A 251 19.61 29.23 -1.63
N GLN A 252 18.68 30.18 -1.70
CA GLN A 252 18.89 31.56 -1.25
C GLN A 252 19.14 31.63 0.26
N ALA A 253 18.33 30.93 1.07
CA ALA A 253 18.53 30.85 2.51
C ALA A 253 19.91 30.29 2.88
N LYS A 254 20.36 29.22 2.20
CA LYS A 254 21.71 28.65 2.40
C LYS A 254 22.83 29.62 2.02
N LYS A 255 22.65 30.43 0.97
CA LYS A 255 23.62 31.47 0.60
C LYS A 255 23.69 32.56 1.67
N HIS A 256 22.54 32.98 2.20
CA HIS A 256 22.48 34.00 3.25
C HIS A 256 23.16 33.54 4.55
N VAL A 257 22.88 32.31 5.01
CA VAL A 257 23.55 31.72 6.19
C VAL A 257 25.07 31.69 6.01
N ARG A 258 25.56 31.24 4.85
CA ARG A 258 27.01 31.22 4.56
C ARG A 258 27.66 32.60 4.54
N HIS A 259 26.92 33.65 4.18
CA HIS A 259 27.45 35.01 4.18
C HIS A 259 27.53 35.61 5.59
N GLN A 260 26.66 35.18 6.51
CA GLN A 260 26.69 35.63 7.91
C GLN A 260 27.79 34.96 8.73
N GLU A 261 28.30 33.80 8.30
CA GLU A 261 29.36 33.05 8.99
C GLU A 261 30.79 33.52 8.61
N THR A 262 30.93 34.37 7.59
CA THR A 262 32.22 34.91 7.10
C THR A 262 32.44 36.33 7.55
#